data_AF-G2PWG4-F1
#
_entry.id   AF-G2PWG4-F1
#
_cell.length_a   1.000
_cell.length_b   1.000
_cell.length_c   1.000
_cell.angle_alpha   90.00
_cell.angle_beta   90.00
_cell.angle_gamma   90.00
#
_symmetry.space_group_name_H-M   'P 1'
#
loop_
_entity.id
_entity.type
_entity.pdbx_description
1 polymer ?
#
loop_
_entity_poly.entity_id
_entity_poly.type
_entity_poly.pdbx_seq_one_letter_code
_entity_poly.pdbx_strand_id
1 'polypeptide(L)'
;MWYNKFIRKLKVGIFYIAKKSIHYEKVRLMLIELLKYIEIVNVCKTDIKKALLSDYPDLEDALQIVCTEKIKAYAIITRDKKMKATKIKILTPTEFLGKYNILPDQEI
;
A
#
# COMPACT_ATOMS: atom_id res chain seq x y z
N MET A 1 16.64 -16.77 -2.33
CA MET A 1 16.88 -15.41 -1.77
C MET A 1 15.55 -14.67 -1.71
N TRP A 2 15.01 -14.46 -0.50
CA TRP A 2 13.74 -13.77 -0.27
C TRP A 2 14.00 -12.26 -0.21
N TYR A 3 13.69 -11.52 -1.28
CA TYR A 3 13.74 -10.05 -1.22
C TYR A 3 12.46 -9.51 -0.58
N ASN A 4 12.65 -8.62 0.38
CA ASN A 4 11.63 -8.02 1.25
C ASN A 4 10.39 -7.50 0.48
N LYS A 5 9.28 -8.25 0.51
CA LYS A 5 8.00 -7.77 -0.03
C LYS A 5 7.36 -6.76 0.93
N PHE A 6 7.67 -5.48 0.74
CA PHE A 6 6.83 -4.38 1.24
C PHE A 6 5.71 -4.16 0.22
N ILE A 7 4.45 -4.35 0.62
CA ILE A 7 3.33 -4.01 -0.26
C ILE A 7 3.19 -2.50 -0.30
N ARG A 8 3.41 -1.93 -1.49
CA ARG A 8 2.90 -0.62 -1.88
C ARG A 8 1.72 -0.86 -2.82
N LYS A 9 0.53 -1.07 -2.25
CA LYS A 9 -0.69 -1.25 -3.06
C LYS A 9 -1.05 0.09 -3.69
N LEU A 10 -1.17 0.10 -5.02
CA LEU A 10 -1.74 1.22 -5.74
C LEU A 10 -3.25 1.23 -5.52
N LYS A 11 -3.79 2.25 -4.84
CA LYS A 11 -5.24 2.47 -4.77
C LYS A 11 -5.71 2.94 -6.14
N VAL A 12 -6.81 2.37 -6.65
CA VAL A 12 -7.41 2.75 -7.94
C VAL A 12 -7.73 4.25 -8.00
N GLY A 13 -8.02 4.86 -6.84
CA GLY A 13 -8.25 6.30 -6.71
C GLY A 13 -7.04 7.21 -7.00
N ILE A 14 -5.82 6.67 -7.13
CA ILE A 14 -4.63 7.50 -7.36
C ILE A 14 -4.72 8.31 -8.66
N PHE A 15 -5.27 7.73 -9.72
CA PHE A 15 -5.47 8.42 -10.99
C PHE A 15 -6.46 9.57 -10.83
N TYR A 16 -7.58 9.29 -10.14
CA TYR A 16 -8.64 10.27 -9.89
C TYR A 16 -8.16 11.45 -9.04
N ILE A 17 -7.30 11.19 -8.04
CA ILE A 17 -6.72 12.24 -7.19
C ILE A 17 -5.67 13.03 -7.97
N ALA A 18 -4.70 12.37 -8.61
CA ALA A 18 -3.60 13.03 -9.28
C ALA A 18 -4.06 13.92 -10.46
N LYS A 19 -5.10 13.51 -11.20
CA LYS A 19 -5.63 14.30 -12.31
C LYS A 19 -6.26 15.64 -11.90
N LYS A 20 -6.51 15.85 -10.60
CA LYS A 20 -7.01 17.15 -10.09
C LYS A 20 -5.94 18.24 -10.12
N SER A 21 -4.66 17.87 -10.25
CA SER A 21 -3.53 18.81 -10.16
C SER A 21 -2.55 18.67 -11.33
N ILE A 22 -2.65 17.58 -12.10
CA ILE A 22 -1.74 17.25 -13.20
C ILE A 22 -2.58 16.83 -14.41
N HIS A 23 -2.17 17.23 -15.62
CA HIS A 23 -2.84 16.81 -16.85
C HIS A 23 -2.87 15.28 -16.98
N TYR A 24 -4.00 14.72 -17.43
CA TYR A 24 -4.28 13.27 -17.35
C TYR A 24 -3.22 12.41 -18.06
N GLU A 25 -2.65 12.88 -19.17
CA GLU A 25 -1.60 12.16 -19.91
C GLU A 25 -0.33 11.97 -19.08
N LYS A 26 0.10 13.04 -18.41
CA LYS A 26 1.25 13.00 -17.51
C LYS A 26 0.99 12.07 -16.32
N VAL A 27 -0.23 12.06 -15.78
CA VAL A 27 -0.61 11.09 -14.73
C VAL A 27 -0.51 9.65 -15.24
N ARG A 28 -0.98 9.35 -16.46
CA ARG A 28 -0.86 8.00 -17.04
C ARG A 28 0.60 7.55 -17.15
N LEU A 29 1.47 8.41 -17.68
CA LEU A 29 2.91 8.13 -17.80
C LEU A 29 3.55 7.90 -16.44
N MET A 30 3.25 8.75 -15.45
CA MET A 30 3.75 8.58 -14.07
C MET A 30 3.30 7.26 -13.44
N LEU A 31 2.06 6.84 -13.67
CA LEU A 31 1.55 5.57 -13.14
C LEU A 31 2.17 4.36 -13.84
N ILE A 32 2.41 4.42 -15.15
CA ILE A 32 3.15 3.39 -15.88
C ILE A 32 4.58 3.28 -15.34
N GLU A 33 5.24 4.40 -15.08
CA GLU A 33 6.58 4.41 -14.50
C GLU A 33 6.59 3.81 -13.10
N LEU A 34 5.59 4.17 -12.26
CA LEU A 34 5.45 3.63 -10.91
C LEU A 34 5.31 2.10 -10.90
N LEU A 35 4.58 1.53 -11.87
CA LEU A 35 4.37 0.09 -11.99
C LEU A 35 5.67 -0.69 -12.20
N LYS A 36 6.77 -0.05 -12.65
CA LYS A 36 8.08 -0.70 -12.76
C LYS A 36 8.71 -1.02 -11.39
N TYR A 37 8.25 -0.36 -10.32
CA TYR A 37 8.83 -0.46 -8.98
C TYR A 37 7.91 -1.16 -7.97
N ILE A 38 6.66 -1.47 -8.34
CA ILE A 38 5.67 -2.05 -7.43
C ILE A 38 5.04 -3.31 -8.02
N GLU A 39 4.75 -4.29 -7.16
CA GLU A 39 3.91 -5.43 -7.52
C GLU A 39 2.44 -5.12 -7.23
N ILE A 40 1.55 -5.50 -8.14
CA ILE A 40 0.10 -5.39 -7.94
C ILE A 40 -0.44 -6.67 -7.30
N VAL A 41 -1.19 -6.51 -6.22
CA VAL A 41 -1.90 -7.61 -5.57
C VAL A 41 -3.28 -7.76 -6.17
N ASN A 42 -3.53 -8.91 -6.82
CA ASN A 42 -4.85 -9.21 -7.38
C ASN A 42 -5.89 -9.44 -6.28
N VAL A 43 -7.02 -8.76 -6.43
CA VAL A 43 -8.24 -8.94 -5.62
C VAL A 43 -9.16 -9.92 -6.34
N CYS A 44 -9.62 -10.96 -5.65
CA CYS A 44 -10.64 -11.87 -6.16
C CYS A 44 -11.89 -11.89 -5.27
N LYS A 45 -12.93 -12.60 -5.71
CA LYS A 45 -14.24 -12.69 -5.01
C LYS A 45 -14.10 -13.12 -3.55
N THR A 46 -13.17 -14.02 -3.24
CA THR A 46 -12.95 -14.49 -1.86
C THR A 46 -12.32 -13.42 -0.98
N ASP A 47 -11.46 -12.56 -1.53
CA ASP A 47 -10.88 -11.43 -0.79
C ASP A 47 -11.96 -10.41 -0.42
N ILE A 48 -12.83 -10.09 -1.37
CA ILE A 48 -13.96 -9.18 -1.16
C ILE A 48 -14.92 -9.75 -0.11
N LYS A 49 -15.26 -11.05 -0.20
CA LYS A 49 -16.13 -11.71 0.79
C LYS A 49 -15.52 -11.67 2.19
N LYS A 50 -14.21 -11.90 2.33
CA LYS A 50 -13.52 -11.79 3.62
C LYS A 50 -13.55 -10.37 4.18
N ALA A 51 -13.33 -9.36 3.34
CA ALA A 51 -13.37 -7.96 3.75
C ALA A 51 -14.78 -7.55 4.24
N LEU A 52 -15.83 -7.95 3.51
CA LEU A 52 -17.23 -7.65 3.87
C LEU A 52 -17.70 -8.35 5.16
N LEU A 53 -17.10 -9.49 5.52
CA LEU A 53 -17.43 -10.24 6.74
C LEU A 53 -16.52 -9.87 7.92
N SER A 54 -15.63 -8.89 7.76
CA SER A 54 -14.73 -8.46 8.83
C SER A 54 -15.35 -7.36 9.69
N ASP A 55 -14.79 -7.16 10.88
CA ASP A 55 -15.22 -6.10 11.80
C ASP A 55 -14.60 -4.72 11.47
N TYR A 56 -13.86 -4.61 10.37
CA TYR A 56 -13.28 -3.34 9.95
C TYR A 56 -14.36 -2.44 9.33
N PRO A 57 -14.56 -1.21 9.84
CA PRO A 57 -15.67 -0.35 9.42
C PRO A 57 -15.47 0.22 8.00
N ASP A 58 -14.23 0.43 7.58
CA ASP A 58 -13.89 0.89 6.24
C ASP A 58 -13.56 -0.31 5.34
N LEU A 59 -14.33 -0.48 4.26
CA LEU A 59 -14.18 -1.61 3.35
C LEU A 59 -12.85 -1.58 2.59
N GLU A 60 -12.32 -0.40 2.30
CA GLU A 60 -11.04 -0.28 1.59
C GLU A 60 -9.91 -0.77 2.50
N ASP A 61 -9.90 -0.34 3.76
CA ASP A 61 -8.96 -0.80 4.78
C ASP A 61 -9.10 -2.30 5.02
N ALA A 62 -10.33 -2.80 5.17
CA ALA A 62 -10.61 -4.23 5.30
C ALA A 62 -9.99 -5.04 4.14
N LEU A 63 -10.19 -4.58 2.91
CA LEU A 63 -9.65 -5.22 1.72
C LEU A 63 -8.12 -5.11 1.64
N GLN A 64 -7.54 -3.99 2.06
CA GLN A 64 -6.09 -3.84 2.15
C GLN A 64 -5.49 -4.81 3.16
N ILE A 65 -6.11 -4.98 4.32
CA ILE A 65 -5.69 -5.94 5.36
C ILE A 65 -5.78 -7.36 4.83
N VAL A 66 -6.93 -7.77 4.26
CA VAL A 66 -7.11 -9.10 3.67
C VAL A 66 -6.08 -9.39 2.58
N CYS A 67 -5.81 -8.45 1.68
CA CYS A 67 -4.78 -8.60 0.65
C CYS A 67 -3.37 -8.71 1.23
N THR A 68 -3.09 -8.00 2.32
CA THR A 68 -1.78 -8.04 2.99
C THR A 68 -1.56 -9.39 3.66
N GLU A 69 -2.58 -9.93 4.34
CA GLU A 69 -2.54 -11.27 4.94
C GLU A 69 -2.38 -12.35 3.87
N LYS A 70 -3.13 -12.24 2.76
CA LYS A 70 -3.09 -13.16 1.62
C LYS A 70 -1.67 -13.40 1.09
N ILE A 71 -0.88 -12.34 0.98
CA ILE A 71 0.49 -12.45 0.45
C ILE A 71 1.56 -12.48 1.55
N LYS A 72 1.16 -12.57 2.83
CA LYS A 72 2.04 -12.60 4.00
C LYS A 72 3.05 -11.45 4.03
N ALA A 73 2.60 -10.24 3.69
CA ALA A 73 3.49 -9.10 3.71
C ALA A 73 3.89 -8.69 5.13
N TYR A 74 5.08 -8.11 5.25
CA TYR A 74 5.68 -7.78 6.54
C TYR A 74 4.90 -6.68 7.28
N ALA A 75 4.47 -5.66 6.56
CA ALA A 75 3.76 -4.50 7.11
C ALA A 75 2.91 -3.81 6.03
N ILE A 76 1.92 -3.05 6.49
CA ILE A 76 1.26 -2.02 5.70
C ILE A 76 1.97 -0.70 5.98
N ILE A 77 2.41 -0.01 4.93
CA ILE A 77 2.98 1.33 5.02
C ILE A 77 1.89 2.36 4.70
N THR A 78 1.49 3.15 5.68
CA THR A 78 0.41 4.15 5.53
C THR A 78 0.68 5.36 6.43
N ARG A 79 0.20 6.54 6.01
CA ARG A 79 0.18 7.73 6.87
C ARG A 79 -1.00 7.72 7.85
N ASP A 80 -1.98 6.84 7.64
CA ASP A 80 -3.12 6.71 8.53
C ASP A 80 -2.77 5.86 9.75
N LYS A 81 -2.52 6.52 10.89
CA LYS A 81 -2.27 5.85 12.17
C LYS A 81 -3.53 5.29 12.83
N LYS A 82 -4.73 5.60 12.32
CA LYS A 82 -5.99 5.08 12.87
C LYS A 82 -6.30 3.68 12.35
N MET A 83 -5.72 3.29 11.20
CA MET A 83 -5.82 1.92 10.68
C MET A 83 -5.29 0.94 11.74
N LYS A 84 -6.11 -0.05 12.07
CA LYS A 84 -5.76 -1.13 12.99
C LYS A 84 -5.82 -2.44 12.24
N ALA A 85 -4.83 -3.31 12.47
CA ALA A 85 -4.83 -4.67 11.98
C ALA A 85 -4.26 -5.58 13.07
N THR A 86 -4.92 -6.70 13.35
CA THR A 86 -4.56 -7.58 14.47
C THR A 86 -3.27 -8.37 14.22
N LYS A 87 -3.03 -8.76 12.96
CA LYS A 87 -1.95 -9.68 12.57
C LYS A 87 -0.82 -9.04 11.76
N ILE A 88 -0.95 -7.75 11.43
CA ILE A 88 -0.06 -7.05 10.51
C ILE A 88 0.46 -5.79 11.18
N LYS A 89 1.76 -5.53 11.01
CA LYS A 89 2.37 -4.27 11.45
C LYS A 89 1.89 -3.11 10.59
N ILE A 90 1.45 -2.04 11.22
CA ILE A 90 1.17 -0.76 10.57
C ILE A 90 2.37 0.15 10.83
N LEU A 91 2.99 0.66 9.76
CA LEU A 91 4.13 1.58 9.84
C LEU A 91 3.83 2.83 9.03
N THR A 92 4.24 3.98 9.53
CA THR A 92 4.35 5.18 8.70
C THR A 92 5.56 5.11 7.78
N PRO A 93 5.59 5.89 6.68
CA PRO A 93 6.78 5.99 5.84
C PRO A 93 8.04 6.34 6.64
N THR A 94 7.95 7.26 7.61
CA THR A 94 9.08 7.67 8.46
C THR A 94 9.53 6.53 9.37
N GLU A 95 8.60 5.85 10.05
CA GLU A 95 8.92 4.67 10.89
C GLU A 95 9.53 3.54 10.06
N PHE A 96 9.05 3.34 8.83
CA PHE A 96 9.61 2.38 7.91
C PHE A 96 11.06 2.74 7.51
N LEU A 97 11.30 3.97 7.06
CA LEU A 97 12.63 4.40 6.63
C LEU A 97 13.65 4.39 7.76
N GLY A 98 13.28 4.89 8.95
CA GLY A 98 14.16 4.92 10.12
C GLY A 98 14.51 3.53 10.66
N LYS A 99 13.60 2.55 10.52
CA LYS A 99 13.84 1.17 10.99
C LYS A 99 14.78 0.37 10.08
N TYR A 100 14.87 0.73 8.80
CA TYR A 100 15.63 -0.03 7.81
C TYR A 100 16.82 0.75 7.25
N ASN A 101 17.19 1.87 7.88
CA ASN A 101 18.33 2.72 7.53
C ASN A 101 18.43 3.03 6.02
N ILE A 102 17.27 3.24 5.38
CA ILE A 102 17.18 3.57 3.94
C ILE A 102 17.18 5.09 3.73
N LEU A 103 17.71 5.84 4.70
CA LEU A 103 18.06 7.23 4.46
C LEU A 103 19.39 7.20 3.71
N PRO A 104 19.52 7.87 2.54
CA PRO A 104 20.84 8.21 2.06
C PRO A 104 21.53 8.96 3.21
N ASP A 105 22.80 8.65 3.48
CA ASP A 105 23.61 9.39 4.43
C ASP A 105 23.31 10.88 4.24
N GLN A 106 22.83 11.54 5.29
CA GLN A 106 22.61 12.98 5.23
C GLN A 106 24.01 13.60 5.15
N GLU A 107 24.44 13.96 3.94
CA GLU A 107 25.61 14.81 3.74
C GLU A 107 25.38 16.12 4.51
N ILE A 108 26.30 16.37 5.44
CA ILE A 108 26.58 17.65 6.10
C ILE A 108 27.22 18.57 5.06
#